data_AF-A0A7X7PN51-F1
#
_entry.id   AF-A0A7X7PN51-F1
#
_cell.length_a   1.000
_cell.length_b   1.000
_cell.length_c   1.000
_cell.angle_alpha   90.00
_cell.angle_beta   90.00
_cell.angle_gamma   90.00
#
_symmetry.space_group_name_H-M   'P 1'
#
loop_
_entity.id
_entity.type
_entity.pdbx_description
1 polymer ?
#
loop_
_entity_poly.entity_id
_entity_poly.type
_entity_poly.pdbx_seq_one_letter_code
_entity_poly.pdbx_strand_id
1 'polypeptide(L)'
;MANPSRMAFGALVRLNNRVTRARRVRTEPGRVLVLLARCLQSGECGRNLARDARAACARCGRCPIGPLLDLADRTGVRLLVAGGGRQALAAVRGAGIDAVVAVACERELVQGIFGVFPTPVLAVCNTRPLGDCHDT
;
A
#
# COMPACT_ATOMS: atom_id res chain seq x y z
N MET A 1 -6.77 1.21 24.64
CA MET A 1 -7.41 2.54 24.50
C MET A 1 -7.04 3.12 23.15
N ALA A 2 -8.02 3.58 22.35
CA ALA A 2 -7.75 4.14 21.03
C ALA A 2 -6.99 5.48 21.15
N ASN A 3 -5.81 5.57 20.54
CA ASN A 3 -5.01 6.79 20.51
C ASN A 3 -5.77 7.89 19.72
N PRO A 4 -5.99 9.10 20.26
CA PRO A 4 -6.71 10.18 19.60
C PRO A 4 -6.19 10.49 18.18
N SER A 5 -4.87 10.42 17.98
CA SER A 5 -4.25 10.65 16.67
C SER A 5 -4.65 9.59 15.64
N ARG A 6 -4.82 8.32 16.05
CA ARG A 6 -5.25 7.24 15.14
C ARG A 6 -6.68 7.45 14.66
N MET A 7 -7.58 7.96 15.52
CA MET A 7 -8.96 8.29 15.12
C MET A 7 -8.98 9.42 14.08
N ALA A 8 -8.17 10.47 14.27
CA ALA A 8 -8.08 11.59 13.34
C ALA A 8 -7.55 11.15 11.96
N PHE A 9 -6.43 10.42 11.92
CA PHE A 9 -5.89 9.91 10.65
C PHE A 9 -6.85 8.93 9.96
N GLY A 10 -7.53 8.06 10.72
CA GLY A 10 -8.54 7.16 10.17
C GLY A 10 -9.71 7.91 9.52
N ALA A 11 -10.14 9.04 10.09
CA ALA A 11 -11.18 9.88 9.49
C ALA A 11 -10.74 10.49 8.15
N LEU A 12 -9.49 10.98 8.08
CA LEU A 12 -8.91 11.51 6.83
C LEU A 12 -8.82 10.43 5.74
N VAL A 13 -8.39 9.22 6.09
CA VAL A 13 -8.37 8.08 5.16
C VAL A 13 -9.77 7.78 4.62
N ARG A 14 -10.78 7.73 5.49
CA ARG A 14 -12.18 7.50 5.06
C ARG A 14 -12.70 8.60 4.13
N LEU A 15 -12.39 9.86 4.44
CA LEU A 15 -12.77 11.00 3.61
C LEU A 15 -12.10 10.92 2.23
N ASN A 16 -10.77 10.70 2.19
CA ASN A 16 -10.03 10.51 0.95
C ASN A 16 -10.63 9.38 0.10
N ASN A 17 -10.94 8.24 0.71
CA ASN A 17 -11.52 7.10 -0.01
C ASN A 17 -12.90 7.44 -0.60
N ARG A 18 -13.73 8.21 0.12
CA ARG A 18 -15.02 8.68 -0.38
C ARG A 18 -14.85 9.60 -1.59
N VAL A 19 -13.92 10.55 -1.52
CA VAL A 19 -13.61 11.47 -2.62
C VAL A 19 -13.04 10.71 -3.82
N THR A 20 -12.08 9.81 -3.60
CA THR A 20 -11.47 9.01 -4.66
C THR A 20 -12.50 8.12 -5.37
N ARG A 21 -13.43 7.51 -4.64
CA ARG A 21 -14.54 6.74 -5.23
C ARG A 21 -15.47 7.64 -6.06
N ALA A 22 -15.75 8.86 -5.59
CA ALA A 22 -16.59 9.81 -6.31
C ALA A 22 -15.96 10.28 -7.64
N ARG A 23 -14.63 10.29 -7.76
CA ARG A 23 -13.92 10.63 -9.01
C ARG A 23 -14.17 9.63 -10.16
N ARG A 24 -14.67 8.42 -9.87
CA ARG A 24 -14.98 7.37 -10.86
C ARG A 24 -13.85 7.13 -11.89
N VAL A 25 -12.60 7.14 -11.42
CA VAL A 25 -11.42 6.96 -12.28
C VAL A 25 -11.48 5.58 -12.96
N ARG A 26 -11.24 5.57 -14.27
CA ARG A 26 -11.10 4.35 -15.08
C ARG A 26 -9.72 4.37 -15.71
N THR A 27 -8.97 3.30 -15.56
CA THR A 27 -7.65 3.12 -16.16
C THR A 27 -7.39 1.64 -16.39
N GLU A 28 -6.40 1.33 -17.19
CA GLU A 28 -5.97 -0.04 -17.46
C GLU A 28 -5.31 -0.64 -16.22
N PRO A 29 -5.42 -1.97 -15.99
CA PRO A 29 -4.81 -2.61 -14.83
C PRO A 29 -3.31 -2.31 -14.70
N GLY A 30 -2.58 -2.34 -15.82
CA GLY A 30 -1.15 -2.04 -15.86
C GLY A 30 -0.77 -0.60 -15.50
N ARG A 31 -1.74 0.30 -15.27
CA ARG A 31 -1.55 1.67 -14.81
C ARG A 31 -2.00 1.87 -13.36
N VAL A 32 -2.45 0.81 -12.70
CA VAL A 32 -2.74 0.78 -11.26
C VAL A 32 -1.52 0.25 -10.51
N LEU A 33 -1.11 0.98 -9.48
CA LEU A 33 -0.06 0.55 -8.55
C LEU A 33 -0.66 0.12 -7.21
N VAL A 34 -0.49 -1.14 -6.85
CA VAL A 34 -0.70 -1.65 -5.49
C VAL A 34 0.57 -1.44 -4.69
N LEU A 35 0.49 -0.60 -3.66
CA LEU A 35 1.62 -0.23 -2.82
C LEU A 35 1.44 -0.82 -1.43
N LEU A 36 2.37 -1.68 -1.03
CA LEU A 36 2.35 -2.38 0.26
C LEU A 36 3.44 -1.83 1.18
N ALA A 37 3.12 -1.56 2.44
CA ALA A 37 4.14 -1.24 3.44
C ALA A 37 5.01 -2.47 3.75
N ARG A 38 6.32 -2.28 3.92
CA ARG A 38 7.24 -3.35 4.35
C ARG A 38 6.79 -4.05 5.63
N CYS A 39 6.12 -3.34 6.53
CA CYS A 39 5.65 -3.90 7.81
C CYS A 39 4.65 -5.06 7.66
N LEU A 40 4.04 -5.23 6.48
CA LEU A 40 3.22 -6.40 6.13
C LEU A 40 4.07 -7.67 5.89
N GLN A 41 5.37 -7.53 5.66
CA GLN A 41 6.29 -8.64 5.54
C GLN A 41 6.59 -9.19 6.92
N SER A 42 6.47 -10.50 7.11
CA SER A 42 6.84 -11.15 8.36
C SER A 42 8.30 -10.89 8.71
N GLY A 43 8.59 -10.62 9.99
CA GLY A 43 9.93 -10.44 10.53
C GLY A 43 10.83 -11.69 10.35
N GLU A 44 10.23 -12.87 10.22
CA GLU A 44 10.95 -14.12 9.94
C GLU A 44 11.27 -14.31 8.44
N CYS A 45 10.77 -13.42 7.57
CA CYS A 45 11.03 -13.49 6.15
C CYS A 45 12.40 -12.87 5.83
N GLY A 46 13.44 -13.69 5.72
CA GLY A 46 14.80 -13.28 5.37
C GLY A 46 15.01 -12.79 3.92
N ARG A 47 13.94 -12.50 3.17
CA ARG A 47 14.02 -12.10 1.75
C ARG A 47 13.83 -10.60 1.57
N ASN A 48 14.61 -9.98 0.69
CA ASN A 48 14.45 -8.56 0.39
C ASN A 48 13.39 -8.34 -0.71
N LEU A 49 12.16 -8.01 -0.31
CA LEU A 49 11.05 -7.78 -1.24
C LEU A 49 10.98 -6.34 -1.79
N ALA A 50 11.85 -5.44 -1.31
CA ALA A 50 11.74 -4.01 -1.64
C ALA A 50 12.21 -3.64 -3.06
N ARG A 51 12.99 -4.51 -3.71
CA ARG A 51 13.46 -4.31 -5.10
C ARG A 51 12.48 -4.92 -6.10
N ASP A 52 12.29 -6.22 -5.99
CA ASP A 52 11.36 -6.98 -6.84
C ASP A 52 10.68 -8.04 -5.98
N ALA A 53 9.52 -7.70 -5.44
CA ALA A 53 8.74 -8.62 -4.62
C ALA A 53 8.26 -9.84 -5.42
N ARG A 54 7.99 -9.68 -6.72
CA ARG A 54 7.47 -10.75 -7.57
C ARG A 54 8.53 -11.83 -7.79
N ALA A 55 9.78 -11.43 -8.04
CA ALA A 55 10.89 -12.36 -8.20
C ALA A 55 11.42 -12.89 -6.86
N ALA A 56 11.45 -12.07 -5.81
CA ALA A 56 12.05 -12.44 -4.54
C ALA A 56 11.13 -13.28 -3.64
N CYS A 57 9.80 -13.10 -3.69
CA CYS A 57 8.88 -13.79 -2.80
C CYS A 57 8.80 -15.29 -3.08
N ALA A 58 9.07 -16.11 -2.06
CA ALA A 58 8.92 -17.56 -2.13
C ALA A 58 7.47 -18.06 -2.02
N ARG A 59 6.49 -17.17 -1.83
CA ARG A 59 5.08 -17.53 -1.56
C ARG A 59 4.94 -18.53 -0.40
N CYS A 60 5.75 -18.35 0.65
CA CYS A 60 5.85 -19.27 1.79
C CYS A 60 4.64 -19.25 2.76
N GLY A 61 3.64 -18.40 2.52
CA GLY A 61 2.44 -18.30 3.37
C GLY A 61 2.61 -17.55 4.70
N ARG A 62 3.83 -17.12 5.07
CA ARG A 62 4.09 -16.44 6.36
C ARG A 62 3.58 -15.01 6.47
N CYS A 63 3.22 -14.39 5.35
CA CYS A 63 2.73 -13.01 5.31
C CYS A 63 1.73 -12.81 4.15
N PRO A 64 0.88 -11.76 4.19
CA PRO A 64 -0.15 -11.54 3.18
C PRO A 64 0.40 -11.17 1.79
N ILE A 65 1.70 -10.92 1.64
CA ILE A 65 2.30 -10.45 0.38
C ILE A 65 2.19 -11.50 -0.74
N GLY A 66 2.34 -12.79 -0.43
CA GLY A 66 2.24 -13.88 -1.43
C GLY A 66 0.89 -13.87 -2.16
N PRO A 67 -0.24 -14.00 -1.45
CA PRO A 67 -1.57 -13.91 -2.04
C PRO A 67 -1.85 -12.59 -2.79
N LEU A 68 -1.28 -11.47 -2.33
CA LEU A 68 -1.41 -10.18 -3.01
C LEU A 68 -0.63 -10.12 -4.33
N LEU A 69 0.55 -10.77 -4.39
CA LEU A 69 1.27 -10.96 -5.64
C LEU A 69 0.48 -11.82 -6.62
N ASP A 70 -0.12 -12.91 -6.15
CA ASP A 70 -0.97 -13.77 -7.01
C ASP A 70 -2.20 -13.02 -7.54
N LEU A 71 -2.80 -12.15 -6.72
CA LEU A 71 -3.86 -11.24 -7.17
C LEU A 71 -3.35 -10.27 -8.24
N ALA A 72 -2.16 -9.68 -8.04
CA ALA A 72 -1.56 -8.78 -9.01
C ALA A 72 -1.24 -9.49 -10.34
N ASP A 73 -0.77 -10.74 -10.28
CA ASP A 73 -0.51 -11.58 -11.45
C ASP A 73 -1.79 -11.84 -12.25
N ARG A 74 -2.90 -12.18 -11.57
CA ARG A 74 -4.19 -12.44 -12.22
C ARG A 74 -4.86 -11.20 -12.80
N THR A 75 -4.68 -10.05 -12.15
CA THR A 75 -5.37 -8.80 -12.54
C THR A 75 -4.53 -7.94 -13.48
N GLY A 76 -3.22 -8.18 -13.58
CA GLY A 76 -2.30 -7.38 -14.39
C GLY A 76 -1.92 -6.03 -13.77
N VAL A 77 -2.25 -5.78 -12.49
CA VAL A 77 -1.83 -4.56 -11.79
C VAL A 77 -0.35 -4.61 -11.40
N ARG A 78 0.26 -3.44 -11.28
CA ARG A 78 1.63 -3.34 -10.75
C ARG A 78 1.58 -3.47 -9.23
N LEU A 79 2.55 -4.14 -8.62
CA LEU A 79 2.67 -4.24 -7.17
C LEU A 79 4.09 -3.94 -6.72
N LEU A 80 4.21 -3.12 -5.68
CA LEU A 80 5.48 -2.78 -5.04
C LEU A 80 5.37 -2.88 -3.51
N VAL A 81 6.36 -3.49 -2.88
CA VAL A 81 6.56 -3.42 -1.42
C VAL A 81 7.52 -2.27 -1.13
N ALA A 82 6.99 -1.17 -0.59
CA ALA A 82 7.79 -0.01 -0.27
C ALA A 82 8.43 -0.13 1.11
N GLY A 83 9.72 0.18 1.14
CA GLY A 83 10.51 0.24 2.34
C GLY A 83 10.35 1.49 3.20
N GLY A 84 9.58 2.45 2.72
CA GLY A 84 9.32 3.71 3.40
C GLY A 84 8.78 4.76 2.44
N GLY A 85 8.37 5.90 3.00
CA GLY A 85 7.66 6.96 2.28
C GLY A 85 8.39 7.49 1.04
N ARG A 86 9.72 7.66 1.08
CA ARG A 86 10.47 8.17 -0.09
C ARG A 86 10.38 7.22 -1.30
N GLN A 87 10.52 5.92 -1.07
CA GLN A 87 10.41 4.91 -2.12
C GLN A 87 8.97 4.85 -2.65
N ALA A 88 7.98 4.91 -1.76
CA ALA A 88 6.57 4.97 -2.12
C ALA A 88 6.26 6.17 -3.03
N LEU A 89 6.66 7.38 -2.63
CA LEU A 89 6.42 8.59 -3.41
C LEU A 89 7.12 8.56 -4.78
N ALA A 90 8.36 8.05 -4.84
CA ALA A 90 9.08 7.89 -6.11
C ALA A 90 8.37 6.91 -7.05
N ALA A 91 7.84 5.80 -6.52
CA ALA A 91 7.11 4.81 -7.31
C ALA A 91 5.79 5.36 -7.87
N VAL A 92 5.02 6.08 -7.05
CA VAL A 92 3.75 6.68 -7.49
C VAL A 92 3.97 7.76 -8.55
N ARG A 93 5.04 8.55 -8.43
CA ARG A 93 5.40 9.58 -9.43
C ARG A 93 6.10 9.01 -10.67
N GLY A 94 6.31 7.70 -10.73
CA GLY A 94 6.86 7.02 -11.89
C GLY A 94 5.93 7.09 -13.10
N ALA A 95 6.50 6.92 -14.29
CA ALA A 95 5.74 6.98 -15.53
C ALA A 95 4.68 5.86 -15.60
N GLY A 96 3.47 6.24 -16.02
CA GLY A 96 2.38 5.31 -16.32
C GLY A 96 1.59 4.82 -15.10
N ILE A 97 1.61 5.53 -13.98
CA ILE A 97 0.71 5.28 -12.85
C ILE A 97 -0.42 6.31 -12.86
N ASP A 98 -1.65 5.84 -12.99
CA ASP A 98 -2.85 6.70 -12.98
C ASP A 98 -3.63 6.59 -11.68
N ALA A 99 -3.48 5.49 -10.95
CA ALA A 99 -4.19 5.24 -9.70
C ALA A 99 -3.38 4.32 -8.78
N VAL A 100 -3.59 4.50 -7.48
CA VAL A 100 -2.88 3.76 -6.43
C VAL A 100 -3.86 3.09 -5.50
N VAL A 101 -3.57 1.85 -5.12
CA VAL A 101 -4.16 1.17 -3.96
C VAL A 101 -3.06 1.01 -2.92
N ALA A 102 -3.12 1.75 -1.82
CA ALA A 102 -2.08 1.75 -0.79
C ALA A 102 -2.53 1.01 0.47
N VAL A 103 -1.71 0.10 0.98
CA VAL A 103 -1.95 -0.66 2.22
C VAL A 103 -0.86 -0.33 3.24
N ALA A 104 -1.22 0.40 4.30
CA ALA A 104 -0.29 0.83 5.35
C ALA A 104 -1.02 1.29 6.62
N CYS A 105 -0.29 1.80 7.61
CA CYS A 105 -0.89 2.43 8.78
C CYS A 105 -1.50 3.80 8.41
N GLU A 106 -2.43 4.33 9.23
CA GLU A 106 -3.16 5.56 8.89
C GLU A 106 -2.23 6.76 8.72
N ARG A 107 -1.16 6.85 9.52
CA ARG A 107 -0.18 7.94 9.44
C ARG A 107 0.55 7.93 8.10
N GLU A 108 1.05 6.77 7.67
CA GLU A 108 1.74 6.65 6.39
C GLU A 108 0.79 6.88 5.21
N LEU A 109 -0.44 6.37 5.30
CA LEU A 109 -1.46 6.61 4.27
C LEU A 109 -1.76 8.09 4.10
N VAL A 110 -1.99 8.81 5.20
CA VAL A 110 -2.28 10.25 5.16
C VAL A 110 -1.12 11.04 4.56
N GLN A 111 0.12 10.77 5.00
CA GLN A 111 1.31 11.41 4.43
C GLN A 111 1.49 11.09 2.94
N GLY A 112 1.25 9.84 2.55
CA GLY A 112 1.31 9.40 1.16
C GLY A 112 0.28 10.10 0.28
N ILE A 113 -0.98 10.15 0.72
CA ILE A 113 -2.09 10.82 0.02
C ILE A 113 -1.75 12.28 -0.27
N PHE A 114 -1.30 13.03 0.75
CA PHE A 114 -0.91 14.42 0.55
C PHE A 114 0.31 14.57 -0.35
N GLY A 115 1.28 13.65 -0.26
CA GLY A 115 2.50 13.69 -1.06
C GLY A 115 2.27 13.45 -2.56
N VAL A 116 1.20 12.76 -2.95
CA VAL A 116 0.96 12.39 -4.37
C VAL A 116 -0.24 13.09 -4.98
N PHE A 117 -0.86 14.02 -4.27
CA PHE A 117 -1.98 14.82 -4.79
C PHE A 117 -1.57 15.49 -6.12
N PRO A 118 -2.39 15.41 -7.19
CA PRO A 118 -3.79 14.96 -7.25
C PRO A 118 -4.01 13.48 -7.67
N THR A 119 -2.99 12.62 -7.61
CA THR A 119 -3.11 11.20 -7.97
C THR A 119 -4.18 10.50 -7.12
N PRO A 120 -5.14 9.77 -7.71
CA PRO A 120 -6.19 9.07 -6.95
C PRO A 120 -5.59 7.90 -6.17
N VAL A 121 -5.87 7.87 -4.85
CA VAL A 121 -5.37 6.83 -3.94
C VAL A 121 -6.55 6.21 -3.20
N LEU A 122 -6.76 4.90 -3.38
CA LEU A 122 -7.57 4.11 -2.47
C LEU A 122 -6.69 3.58 -1.34
N ALA A 123 -6.95 4.04 -0.13
CA ALA A 123 -6.14 3.75 1.04
C ALA A 123 -6.82 2.68 1.92
N VAL A 124 -6.09 1.62 2.23
CA VAL A 124 -6.54 0.49 3.05
C VAL A 124 -5.67 0.43 4.30
N CYS A 125 -6.27 0.67 5.46
CA CYS A 125 -5.55 0.58 6.72
C CYS A 125 -5.21 -0.87 7.04
N ASN A 126 -3.96 -1.15 7.39
CA ASN A 126 -3.57 -2.46 7.91
C ASN A 126 -4.06 -2.69 9.34
N THR A 127 -4.23 -3.96 9.69
CA THR A 127 -4.28 -4.40 11.07
C THR A 127 -2.88 -4.32 11.69
N ARG A 128 -2.78 -4.29 13.01
CA ARG A 128 -1.51 -4.23 13.74
C ARG A 128 -1.64 -5.03 15.04
N PRO A 129 -1.75 -6.37 14.95
CA PRO A 129 -1.97 -7.21 16.13
C PRO A 129 -0.76 -7.20 17.07
N LEU A 130 0.44 -7.05 16.51
CA LEU A 130 1.72 -7.07 17.24
C LEU A 130 2.32 -5.68 17.44
N GLY A 131 1.53 -4.62 17.25
CA GLY A 131 1.97 -3.23 17.40
C GLY A 131 2.36 -2.55 16.09
N ASP A 132 2.93 -1.34 16.19
CA ASP A 132 3.31 -0.56 15.01
C ASP A 132 4.58 -1.14 14.37
N CYS A 133 4.54 -1.26 13.04
CA CYS A 133 5.69 -1.65 12.22
C CYS A 133 6.25 -3.06 12.50
N HIS A 134 5.42 -3.99 12.98
CA HIS A 134 5.79 -5.37 13.22
C HIS A 134 4.63 -6.30 12.87
N ASP A 135 4.82 -7.14 11.84
CA ASP A 135 3.91 -8.21 11.41
C ASP A 135 2.44 -7.80 11.43
N THR A 136 2.14 -6.82 10.56
CA THR A 136 0.88 -6.06 10.52
C THR A 136 -0.15 -6.64 9.55
#